data_AF-A0A9D9SN83-F1
#
_entry.id   AF-A0A9D9SN83-F1
#
_cell.length_a   1.000
_cell.length_b   1.000
_cell.length_c   1.000
_cell.angle_alpha   90.00
_cell.angle_beta   90.00
_cell.angle_gamma   90.00
#
_symmetry.space_group_name_H-M   'P 1'
#
loop_
_entity.id
_entity.type
_entity.pdbx_description
1 polymer ?
#
loop_
_entity_poly.entity_id
_entity_poly.type
_entity_poly.pdbx_seq_one_letter_code
_entity_poly.pdbx_strand_id
1 'polypeptide(L)'
;MLIVIPNVLSGEALQQARALLRDAPWGDGRATAGDQSAQVKNNQQLPQDHEVTAALRQLVLEGLSRSLVFFSAALPKRIFPPLFNHYGGRANAFGNHIDSAVRTITFGEAMGQQVRTDLSGTLFLNDPADYDGGELVIEGLPGQPRIKLPAGDLVLYSATTVHRVEP
;
A
#
# COMPACT_ATOMS: atom_id res chain seq x y z
N MET A 1 0.35 -11.93 12.62
CA MET A 1 -0.60 -12.35 11.57
C MET A 1 -0.06 -11.89 10.23
N LEU A 2 -0.03 -12.78 9.24
CA LEU A 2 0.35 -12.48 7.86
C LEU A 2 -0.50 -13.35 6.94
N ILE A 3 -1.26 -12.73 6.04
CA ILE A 3 -2.21 -13.39 5.15
C ILE A 3 -2.01 -12.86 3.73
N VAL A 4 -1.88 -13.76 2.77
CA VAL A 4 -1.88 -13.43 1.34
C VAL A 4 -3.29 -13.59 0.80
N ILE A 5 -3.76 -12.59 0.07
CA ILE A 5 -5.10 -12.51 -0.52
C ILE A 5 -4.91 -12.37 -2.03
N PRO A 6 -5.11 -13.45 -2.79
CA PRO A 6 -4.84 -13.43 -4.22
C PRO A 6 -5.94 -12.68 -4.99
N ASN A 7 -5.58 -12.13 -6.15
CA ASN A 7 -6.50 -11.57 -7.15
C ASN A 7 -7.46 -10.50 -6.63
N VAL A 8 -7.03 -9.64 -5.71
CA VAL A 8 -7.81 -8.46 -5.27
C VAL A 8 -8.09 -7.54 -6.46
N LEU A 9 -7.08 -7.30 -7.30
CA LEU A 9 -7.26 -6.74 -8.64
C LEU A 9 -6.86 -7.79 -9.67
N SER A 10 -7.71 -8.05 -10.67
CA SER A 10 -7.43 -9.03 -11.71
C SER A 10 -8.02 -8.59 -13.04
N GLY A 11 -7.54 -9.19 -14.13
CA GLY A 11 -8.02 -8.94 -15.49
C GLY A 11 -8.02 -7.47 -15.86
N GLU A 12 -9.17 -6.97 -16.29
CA GLU A 12 -9.37 -5.59 -16.76
C GLU A 12 -9.06 -4.55 -15.67
N ALA A 13 -9.44 -4.80 -14.41
CA ALA A 13 -9.22 -3.83 -13.33
C ALA A 13 -7.73 -3.60 -13.05
N LEU A 14 -6.91 -4.66 -13.10
CA LEU A 14 -5.46 -4.53 -12.94
C LEU A 14 -4.84 -3.81 -14.16
N GLN A 15 -5.29 -4.12 -15.37
CA GLN A 15 -4.84 -3.45 -16.59
C GLN A 15 -5.18 -1.95 -16.56
N GLN A 16 -6.40 -1.60 -16.15
CA GLN A 16 -6.84 -0.22 -16.00
C GLN A 16 -6.02 0.51 -14.94
N ALA A 17 -5.77 -0.12 -13.78
CA ALA A 17 -4.93 0.47 -12.74
C ALA A 17 -3.51 0.77 -13.26
N ARG A 18 -2.88 -0.20 -13.96
CA ARG A 18 -1.56 0.00 -14.59
C ARG A 18 -1.60 1.10 -15.64
N ALA A 19 -2.65 1.18 -16.46
CA ALA A 19 -2.79 2.21 -17.48
C ALA A 19 -2.87 3.62 -16.89
N LEU A 20 -3.62 3.80 -15.79
CA LEU A 20 -3.72 5.05 -15.04
C LEU A 20 -2.37 5.46 -14.41
N LEU A 21 -1.54 4.49 -14.02
CA LEU A 21 -0.26 4.74 -13.36
C LEU A 21 0.86 5.21 -14.31
N ARG A 22 0.75 4.95 -15.63
CA ARG A 22 1.82 5.25 -16.60
C ARG A 22 2.23 6.72 -16.62
N ASP A 23 1.24 7.61 -16.63
CA ASP A 23 1.45 9.06 -16.73
C ASP A 23 1.06 9.77 -15.43
N ALA A 24 1.04 9.03 -14.31
CA ALA A 24 0.59 9.56 -13.04
C ALA A 24 1.58 10.59 -12.46
N PRO A 25 1.10 11.62 -11.74
CA PRO A 25 1.94 12.73 -11.27
C PRO A 25 2.73 12.36 -10.01
N TRP A 26 3.72 11.48 -10.14
CA TRP A 26 4.56 11.01 -9.04
C TRP A 26 5.32 12.16 -8.36
N GLY A 27 5.10 12.35 -7.06
CA GLY A 27 5.80 13.33 -6.22
C GLY A 27 6.65 12.68 -5.13
N ASP A 28 7.29 13.50 -4.27
CA ASP A 28 8.06 13.03 -3.12
C ASP A 28 7.15 12.32 -2.10
N GLY A 29 7.43 11.05 -1.83
CA GLY A 29 6.61 10.24 -0.94
C GLY A 29 6.70 10.62 0.54
N ARG A 30 7.67 11.43 0.96
CA ARG A 30 7.75 11.93 2.35
C ARG A 30 6.55 12.80 2.73
N ALA A 31 5.89 13.43 1.75
CA ALA A 31 4.73 14.31 1.97
C ALA A 31 3.51 13.62 2.62
N THR A 32 3.50 12.28 2.68
CA THR A 32 2.36 11.51 3.21
C THR A 32 2.74 10.64 4.43
N ALA A 33 4.01 10.70 4.83
CA ALA A 33 4.52 10.00 5.99
C ALA A 33 4.39 10.88 7.24
N GLY A 34 4.14 10.26 8.40
CA GLY A 34 4.33 10.95 9.67
C GLY A 34 5.81 11.27 9.91
N ASP A 35 6.09 12.21 10.81
CA ASP A 35 7.44 12.78 11.02
C ASP A 35 8.55 11.73 11.16
N GLN A 36 8.30 10.65 11.91
CA GLN A 36 9.27 9.57 12.12
C GLN A 36 9.50 8.75 10.84
N SER A 37 8.43 8.38 10.14
CA SER A 37 8.52 7.60 8.91
C SER A 37 9.17 8.38 7.78
N ALA A 38 8.95 9.71 7.72
CA ALA A 38 9.52 10.58 6.71
C ALA A 38 11.07 10.61 6.72
N GLN A 39 11.69 10.31 7.87
CA GLN A 39 13.16 10.25 8.01
C GLN A 39 13.80 9.08 7.25
N VAL A 40 13.04 8.00 7.04
CA VAL A 40 13.54 6.76 6.42
C VAL A 40 12.82 6.42 5.12
N LYS A 41 11.94 7.29 4.64
CA LYS A 41 11.18 7.12 3.41
C LYS A 41 11.88 7.79 2.23
N ASN A 42 12.25 7.00 1.24
CA ASN A 42 12.87 7.43 -0.01
C ASN A 42 12.15 6.77 -1.18
N ASN A 43 10.96 7.27 -1.52
CA ASN A 43 10.14 6.76 -2.61
C ASN A 43 9.33 7.89 -3.26
N GLN A 44 8.56 7.54 -4.27
CA GLN A 44 7.58 8.43 -4.87
C GLN A 44 6.17 8.05 -4.46
N GLN A 45 5.25 9.02 -4.49
CA GLN A 45 3.85 8.77 -4.19
C GLN A 45 2.92 9.68 -5.00
N LEU A 46 1.74 9.17 -5.34
CA LEU A 46 0.70 10.01 -5.95
C LEU A 46 0.16 11.04 -4.95
N PRO A 47 -0.19 12.25 -5.41
CA PRO A 47 -0.89 13.24 -4.61
C PRO A 47 -2.22 12.67 -4.11
N GLN A 48 -2.52 12.90 -2.83
CA GLN A 48 -3.68 12.30 -2.19
C GLN A 48 -5.01 12.88 -2.70
N ASP A 49 -4.99 14.10 -3.22
CA ASP A 49 -6.12 14.82 -3.80
C ASP A 49 -5.88 15.00 -5.32
N HIS A 50 -5.95 13.90 -6.06
CA HIS A 50 -5.80 13.87 -7.51
C HIS A 50 -6.78 12.88 -8.14
N GLU A 51 -7.29 13.18 -9.33
CA GLU A 51 -8.30 12.38 -10.02
C GLU A 51 -7.84 10.93 -10.27
N VAL A 52 -6.59 10.75 -10.71
CA VAL A 52 -5.99 9.42 -10.90
C VAL A 52 -5.95 8.63 -9.60
N THR A 53 -5.59 9.28 -8.48
CA THR A 53 -5.57 8.65 -7.17
C THR A 53 -6.99 8.24 -6.75
N ALA A 54 -8.00 9.08 -6.99
CA ALA A 54 -9.39 8.76 -6.70
C ALA A 54 -9.88 7.55 -7.52
N ALA A 55 -9.61 7.52 -8.83
CA ALA A 55 -9.97 6.41 -9.71
C ALA A 55 -9.31 5.09 -9.30
N LEU A 56 -8.01 5.13 -8.96
CA LEU A 56 -7.29 3.94 -8.47
C LEU A 56 -7.85 3.44 -7.13
N ARG A 57 -8.19 4.34 -6.20
CA ARG A 57 -8.83 3.97 -4.93
C ARG A 57 -10.14 3.23 -5.17
N GLN A 58 -10.95 3.72 -6.10
CA GLN A 58 -12.22 3.07 -6.43
C GLN A 58 -11.98 1.62 -6.88
N LEU A 59 -11.06 1.40 -7.83
CA LEU A 59 -10.71 0.05 -8.30
C LEU A 59 -10.30 -0.87 -7.14
N VAL A 60 -9.39 -0.39 -6.26
CA VAL A 60 -8.90 -1.16 -5.12
C VAL A 60 -10.03 -1.49 -4.14
N LEU A 61 -10.85 -0.50 -3.77
CA LEU A 61 -11.94 -0.69 -2.82
C LEU A 61 -13.02 -1.63 -3.36
N GLU A 62 -13.32 -1.57 -4.65
CA GLU A 62 -14.19 -2.54 -5.34
C GLU A 62 -13.59 -3.94 -5.37
N GLY A 63 -12.28 -4.07 -5.57
CA GLY A 63 -11.57 -5.35 -5.47
C GLY A 63 -11.66 -5.97 -4.07
N LEU A 64 -11.40 -5.16 -3.05
CA LEU A 64 -11.48 -5.57 -1.64
C LEU A 64 -12.90 -5.96 -1.23
N SER A 65 -13.92 -5.23 -1.68
CA SER A 65 -15.32 -5.50 -1.31
C SER A 65 -15.82 -6.84 -1.86
N ARG A 66 -15.27 -7.32 -2.97
CA ARG A 66 -15.57 -8.65 -3.54
C ARG A 66 -14.82 -9.80 -2.87
N SER A 67 -13.76 -9.51 -2.11
CA SER A 67 -12.91 -10.54 -1.51
C SER A 67 -13.46 -11.02 -0.16
N LEU A 68 -14.08 -12.21 -0.16
CA LEU A 68 -14.55 -12.86 1.07
C LEU A 68 -13.40 -13.14 2.05
N VAL A 69 -12.22 -13.49 1.54
CA VAL A 69 -11.02 -13.72 2.35
C VAL A 69 -10.62 -12.43 3.06
N PHE A 70 -10.54 -11.30 2.34
CA PHE A 70 -10.25 -10.00 2.97
C PHE A 70 -11.28 -9.64 4.04
N PHE A 71 -12.57 -9.79 3.73
CA PHE A 71 -13.62 -9.48 4.70
C PHE A 71 -13.49 -10.32 5.98
N SER A 72 -13.29 -11.64 5.85
CA SER A 72 -13.14 -12.55 7.00
C SER A 72 -11.87 -12.32 7.81
N ALA A 73 -10.76 -11.97 7.14
CA ALA A 73 -9.46 -11.79 7.77
C ALA A 73 -9.33 -10.42 8.44
N ALA A 74 -9.86 -9.37 7.81
CA ALA A 74 -9.70 -7.99 8.25
C ALA A 74 -10.85 -7.46 9.11
N LEU A 75 -12.08 -8.01 8.93
CA LEU A 75 -13.31 -7.52 9.54
C LEU A 75 -13.40 -5.97 9.54
N PRO A 76 -13.32 -5.34 8.35
CA PRO A 76 -12.97 -3.93 8.25
C PRO A 76 -14.11 -3.04 8.77
N LYS A 77 -13.85 -2.31 9.85
CA LYS A 77 -14.73 -1.22 10.31
C LYS A 77 -14.57 0.04 9.46
N ARG A 78 -13.34 0.35 9.06
CA ARG A 78 -12.98 1.49 8.21
C ARG A 78 -11.65 1.21 7.53
N ILE A 79 -11.53 1.62 6.27
CA ILE A 79 -10.29 1.52 5.49
C ILE A 79 -9.74 2.94 5.33
N PHE A 80 -8.49 3.18 5.71
CA PHE A 80 -7.81 4.43 5.36
C PHE A 80 -7.66 4.48 3.83
N PRO A 81 -8.04 5.57 3.14
CA PRO A 81 -8.07 5.56 1.68
C PRO A 81 -6.72 5.14 1.10
N PRO A 82 -6.68 4.16 0.17
CA PRO A 82 -5.43 3.60 -0.34
C PRO A 82 -4.46 4.68 -0.85
N LEU A 83 -3.18 4.44 -0.62
CA LEU A 83 -2.06 5.26 -1.09
C LEU A 83 -1.27 4.47 -2.14
N PHE A 84 -0.76 5.17 -3.15
CA PHE A 84 -0.06 4.56 -4.27
C PHE A 84 1.37 5.05 -4.28
N ASN A 85 2.29 4.12 -3.98
CA ASN A 85 3.72 4.39 -3.89
C ASN A 85 4.41 3.81 -5.14
N HIS A 86 5.48 4.46 -5.56
CA HIS A 86 6.38 3.97 -6.61
C HIS A 86 7.81 3.96 -6.08
N TYR A 87 8.51 2.87 -6.34
CA TYR A 87 9.90 2.65 -5.94
C TYR A 87 10.72 2.41 -7.21
N GLY A 88 11.74 3.23 -7.44
CA GLY A 88 12.59 3.09 -8.62
C GLY A 88 13.73 4.10 -8.67
N GLY A 89 14.78 3.74 -9.39
CA GLY A 89 15.97 4.59 -9.55
C GLY A 89 16.54 5.03 -8.20
N ARG A 90 16.54 6.35 -7.94
CA ARG A 90 17.09 6.93 -6.71
C ARG A 90 16.11 6.94 -5.53
N ALA A 91 14.82 6.74 -5.80
CA ALA A 91 13.74 6.79 -4.81
C ALA A 91 13.13 5.39 -4.70
N ASN A 92 13.87 4.47 -4.10
CA ASN A 92 13.60 3.03 -4.17
C ASN A 92 13.52 2.32 -2.82
N ALA A 93 13.50 3.02 -1.69
CA ALA A 93 13.52 2.36 -0.37
C ALA A 93 12.61 3.02 0.66
N PHE A 94 12.17 2.24 1.64
CA PHE A 94 11.53 2.75 2.85
C PHE A 94 12.04 1.94 4.03
N GLY A 95 12.94 2.52 4.82
CA GLY A 95 13.61 1.85 5.93
C GLY A 95 12.67 1.41 7.05
N ASN A 96 13.24 0.73 8.04
CA ASN A 96 12.48 0.19 9.18
C ASN A 96 11.62 1.26 9.85
N HIS A 97 10.31 1.02 9.87
CA HIS A 97 9.33 1.88 10.52
C HIS A 97 8.14 1.06 11.02
N ILE A 98 7.32 1.71 11.84
CA ILE A 98 5.98 1.27 12.22
C ILE A 98 5.02 2.35 11.74
N ASP A 99 3.87 1.95 11.22
CA ASP A 99 2.83 2.89 10.81
C ASP A 99 2.30 3.69 12.00
N SER A 100 1.85 4.93 11.77
CA SER A 100 1.18 5.71 12.82
C SER A 100 -0.08 4.99 13.29
N ALA A 101 -0.19 4.75 14.60
CA ALA A 101 -1.30 4.02 15.23
C ALA A 101 -2.70 4.63 14.96
N VAL A 102 -2.74 5.95 14.75
CA VAL A 102 -3.94 6.68 14.33
C VAL A 102 -3.55 7.57 13.15
N ARG A 103 -4.32 7.48 12.07
CA ARG A 103 -4.16 8.32 10.88
C ARG A 103 -5.38 9.21 10.69
N THR A 104 -5.15 10.49 10.45
CA THR A 104 -6.21 11.44 10.08
C THR A 104 -6.29 11.53 8.56
N ILE A 105 -7.49 11.42 8.03
CA ILE A 105 -7.74 11.64 6.60
C ILE A 105 -7.71 13.15 6.35
N THR A 106 -6.88 13.60 5.40
CA THR A 106 -6.63 15.03 5.15
C THR A 106 -7.19 15.52 3.80
N PHE A 107 -7.96 14.68 3.11
CA PHE A 107 -8.46 14.91 1.75
C PHE A 107 -9.83 14.24 1.56
N GLY A 108 -10.55 14.67 0.52
CA GLY A 108 -11.85 14.10 0.13
C GLY A 108 -12.95 14.27 1.19
N GLU A 109 -14.08 13.61 0.98
CA GLU A 109 -15.29 13.74 1.80
C GLU A 109 -15.11 13.27 3.26
N ALA A 110 -14.15 12.37 3.49
CA ALA A 110 -13.85 11.84 4.82
C ALA A 110 -12.80 12.67 5.58
N MET A 111 -12.45 13.87 5.09
CA MET A 111 -11.48 14.76 5.73
C MET A 111 -11.81 15.01 7.20
N GLY A 112 -10.78 14.99 8.06
CA GLY A 112 -10.88 15.15 9.51
C GLY A 112 -11.23 13.87 10.27
N GLN A 113 -11.69 12.81 9.58
CA GLN A 113 -11.94 11.53 10.23
C GLN A 113 -10.63 10.82 10.58
N GLN A 114 -10.64 10.12 11.72
CA GLN A 114 -9.53 9.30 12.16
C GLN A 114 -9.76 7.82 11.87
N VAL A 115 -8.68 7.11 11.57
CA VAL A 115 -8.62 5.66 11.39
C VAL A 115 -7.55 5.12 12.34
N ARG A 116 -7.94 4.22 13.24
CA ARG A 116 -6.97 3.42 14.00
C ARG A 116 -6.41 2.34 13.06
N THR A 117 -5.10 2.25 12.95
CA THR A 117 -4.42 1.29 12.08
C THR A 117 -4.21 -0.02 12.83
N ASP A 118 -5.20 -0.91 12.74
CA ASP A 118 -5.09 -2.26 13.32
C ASP A 118 -4.27 -3.19 12.40
N LEU A 119 -4.49 -3.03 11.09
CA LEU A 119 -3.93 -3.83 10.02
C LEU A 119 -3.35 -2.93 8.95
N SER A 120 -2.24 -3.37 8.37
CA SER A 120 -1.62 -2.78 7.18
C SER A 120 -1.69 -3.80 6.04
N GLY A 121 -1.77 -3.30 4.81
CA GLY A 121 -1.80 -4.14 3.64
C GLY A 121 -1.09 -3.51 2.46
N THR A 122 -0.48 -4.35 1.63
CA THR A 122 0.17 -3.94 0.38
C THR A 122 -0.42 -4.76 -0.76
N LEU A 123 -1.08 -4.07 -1.68
CA LEU A 123 -1.51 -4.62 -2.97
C LEU A 123 -0.40 -4.40 -3.98
N PHE A 124 0.09 -5.46 -4.60
CA PHE A 124 1.15 -5.39 -5.60
C PHE A 124 0.54 -5.04 -6.96
N LEU A 125 1.12 -4.06 -7.67
CA LEU A 125 0.65 -3.61 -8.98
C LEU A 125 1.62 -3.95 -10.12
N ASN A 126 2.83 -4.40 -9.78
CA ASN A 126 3.86 -4.90 -10.70
C ASN A 126 4.15 -6.36 -10.40
N ASP A 127 4.49 -7.13 -11.43
CA ASP A 127 4.85 -8.53 -11.23
C ASP A 127 6.24 -8.61 -10.61
N PRO A 128 6.49 -9.59 -9.73
CA PRO A 128 7.74 -9.67 -8.96
C PRO A 128 8.97 -9.85 -9.85
N ALA A 129 8.78 -10.33 -11.08
CA ALA A 129 9.84 -10.50 -12.09
C ALA A 129 10.18 -9.19 -12.85
N ASP A 130 9.36 -8.15 -12.74
CA ASP A 130 9.54 -6.88 -13.47
C ASP A 130 10.53 -5.93 -12.77
N TYR A 131 10.99 -6.28 -11.57
CA TYR A 131 11.88 -5.45 -10.78
C TYR A 131 12.81 -6.29 -9.91
N ASP A 132 14.04 -5.83 -9.73
CA ASP A 132 14.99 -6.34 -8.73
C ASP A 132 14.77 -5.66 -7.38
N GLY A 133 15.08 -6.35 -6.29
CA GLY A 133 14.88 -5.84 -4.94
C GLY A 133 13.40 -5.53 -4.65
N GLY A 134 13.14 -4.45 -3.91
CA GLY A 134 11.77 -4.01 -3.60
C GLY A 134 10.98 -4.98 -2.71
N GLU A 135 11.65 -5.89 -1.98
CA GLU A 135 10.96 -6.80 -1.07
C GLU A 135 10.38 -6.03 0.12
N LEU A 136 9.11 -6.30 0.44
CA LEU A 136 8.54 -5.93 1.72
C LEU A 136 9.06 -6.91 2.77
N VAL A 137 9.85 -6.41 3.71
CA VAL A 137 10.36 -7.19 4.84
C VAL A 137 9.55 -6.87 6.08
N ILE A 138 9.00 -7.89 6.72
CA ILE A 138 8.24 -7.76 7.96
C ILE A 138 9.04 -8.43 9.08
N GLU A 139 9.46 -7.63 10.07
CA GLU A 139 10.25 -8.13 11.19
C GLU A 139 9.41 -8.90 12.21
N GLY A 140 10.07 -9.68 13.08
CA GLY A 140 9.40 -10.38 14.17
C GLY A 140 8.67 -11.67 13.79
N LEU A 141 8.55 -11.99 12.49
CA LEU A 141 8.13 -13.31 12.03
C LEU A 141 9.33 -14.24 11.85
N PRO A 142 9.24 -15.53 12.23
CA PRO A 142 10.30 -16.50 11.99
C PRO A 142 10.75 -16.48 10.53
N GLY A 143 12.06 -16.38 10.30
CA GLY A 143 12.64 -16.32 8.96
C GLY A 143 12.58 -14.96 8.26
N GLN A 144 12.00 -13.91 8.87
CA GLN A 144 11.92 -12.54 8.32
C GLN A 144 11.46 -12.54 6.85
N PRO A 145 10.18 -12.85 6.59
CA PRO A 145 9.69 -13.05 5.22
C PRO A 145 9.99 -11.80 4.38
N ARG A 146 10.61 -12.04 3.23
CA ARG A 146 10.84 -11.07 2.17
C ARG A 146 9.76 -11.27 1.11
N ILE A 147 8.86 -10.31 0.97
CA ILE A 147 7.59 -10.49 0.28
C ILE A 147 7.59 -9.72 -1.03
N LYS A 148 7.40 -10.46 -2.12
CA LYS A 148 7.01 -9.97 -3.44
C LYS A 148 5.94 -10.91 -3.96
N LEU A 149 4.76 -10.37 -4.29
CA LEU A 149 3.63 -11.16 -4.76
C LEU A 149 3.33 -10.84 -6.23
N PRO A 150 2.66 -11.75 -6.95
CA PRO A 150 2.10 -11.46 -8.27
C PRO A 150 1.27 -10.17 -8.26
N ALA A 151 1.24 -9.47 -9.39
CA ALA A 151 0.43 -8.27 -9.47
C ALA A 151 -1.05 -8.61 -9.31
N GLY A 152 -1.76 -7.79 -8.52
CA GLY A 152 -3.14 -8.03 -8.14
C GLY A 152 -3.32 -8.71 -6.79
N ASP A 153 -2.27 -9.30 -6.22
CA ASP A 153 -2.31 -9.94 -4.91
C ASP A 153 -2.01 -8.94 -3.79
N LEU A 154 -2.63 -9.15 -2.64
CA LEU A 154 -2.44 -8.34 -1.44
C LEU A 154 -1.83 -9.17 -0.31
N VAL A 155 -0.85 -8.61 0.40
CA VAL A 155 -0.46 -9.09 1.73
C VAL A 155 -1.11 -8.24 2.80
N LEU A 156 -1.65 -8.88 3.84
CA LEU A 156 -2.27 -8.26 5.01
C LEU A 156 -1.52 -8.69 6.27
N TYR A 157 -1.16 -7.73 7.12
CA TYR A 157 -0.39 -7.97 8.34
C TYR A 157 -0.75 -6.97 9.45
N SER A 158 -0.24 -7.19 10.67
CA SER A 158 -0.51 -6.28 11.79
C SER A 158 0.27 -4.98 11.64
N ALA A 159 -0.41 -3.84 11.74
CA ALA A 159 0.18 -2.51 11.55
C ALA A 159 1.22 -2.13 12.62
N THR A 160 1.25 -2.84 13.75
CA THR A 160 2.24 -2.64 14.82
C THR A 160 3.58 -3.30 14.54
N THR A 161 3.72 -3.99 13.42
CA THR A 161 4.94 -4.73 13.07
C THR A 161 5.93 -3.81 12.38
N VAL A 162 7.20 -3.84 12.82
CA VAL A 162 8.29 -3.16 12.10
C VAL A 162 8.42 -3.75 10.72
N HIS A 163 8.45 -2.90 9.70
CA HIS A 163 8.61 -3.33 8.33
C HIS A 163 9.38 -2.31 7.50
N ARG A 164 9.88 -2.76 6.35
CA ARG A 164 10.61 -1.94 5.38
C ARG A 164 10.40 -2.43 3.95
N VAL A 165 10.67 -1.56 2.99
CA VAL A 165 10.82 -1.91 1.57
C VAL A 165 12.28 -1.75 1.22
N GLU A 166 12.88 -2.85 0.77
CA GLU A 166 14.29 -2.90 0.37
C GLU A 166 14.50 -2.16 -0.96
N PRO A 167 15.71 -1.59 -1.20
CA PRO A 167 16.07 -0.91 -2.45
C PRO A 167 15.86 -1.72 -3.73
#